data_AF-A0A2N1UHQ5-F1
#
_entry.id   AF-A0A2N1UHQ5-F1
#
_cell.length_a   1.000
_cell.length_b   1.000
_cell.length_c   1.000
_cell.angle_alpha   90.00
_cell.angle_beta   90.00
_cell.angle_gamma   90.00
#
_symmetry.space_group_name_H-M   'P 1'
#
loop_
_entity.id
_entity.type
_entity.pdbx_description
1 polymer ?
#
loop_
_entity_poly.entity_id
_entity_poly.type
_entity_poly.pdbx_seq_one_letter_code
_entity_poly.pdbx_strand_id
1 'polypeptide(L)'
;MFQRLKEQFVMIRHFFRGKILYSVILALLLFSAGSPLQASSTNLTYFKSLDLIRKVLELIKSDYVEENIDEQKLIYGAIEGMLKKLDDPYTRFMEPKSFKEMQVETQGEFGGLGIVISIKDRMLTVVSPIDDTPAARAGVLAGDMIIKIDGKDVIDIALHDAVKLLRGPVGTKVILSILREGERESKDYELTREIIKLPSVKYWVIEPHIGYIRLTQFIQTSSEDLEKALIDLEKNGARSIILDLRNNPGGLLTSAVEVGRKFIPKGDIVSIKGRDGEENTYSSFFKYHPLLPLIVLINEGSASASEIVAGAVKDNKRGLLVGRKSFGKGSVQTVISLNDGSAMALTTALYYTPSGVNIHKSGIKPDIDVELPKLDESKQDEIRKAIELDQKYLQKLSNAHNATTTAEDSVKNASEPVRVELSSGTITVYTEGGASETHKLSGFVEPPDSFTHNKLETFVINPYDTQLQRAIDILKSTEVFLPLMEEK
;
A
#
# COMPACT_ATOMS: atom_id res chain seq x y z
N MET A 1 -92.02 4.39 39.55
CA MET A 1 -90.95 5.38 39.78
C MET A 1 -89.62 5.03 39.10
N PHE A 2 -89.33 3.76 38.74
CA PHE A 2 -88.06 3.36 38.10
C PHE A 2 -88.02 3.40 36.55
N GLN A 3 -89.11 3.74 35.88
CA GLN A 3 -89.16 3.77 34.40
C GLN A 3 -88.92 5.18 33.80
N ARG A 4 -89.23 6.25 34.54
CA ARG A 4 -89.00 7.64 34.10
C ARG A 4 -87.54 8.12 34.22
N LEU A 5 -86.70 7.44 35.02
CA LEU A 5 -85.27 7.78 35.17
C LEU A 5 -84.38 7.20 34.06
N LYS A 6 -84.83 6.14 33.36
CA LYS A 6 -84.07 5.54 32.25
C LYS A 6 -84.17 6.33 30.95
N GLU A 7 -85.32 6.96 30.67
CA GLU A 7 -85.51 7.71 29.43
C GLU A 7 -84.79 9.06 29.43
N GLN A 8 -84.69 9.76 30.57
CA GLN A 8 -83.94 11.02 30.64
C GLN A 8 -82.42 10.83 30.50
N PHE A 9 -81.86 9.68 30.91
CA PHE A 9 -80.44 9.39 30.74
C PHE A 9 -80.06 9.04 29.29
N VAL A 10 -80.99 8.47 28.50
CA VAL A 10 -80.74 8.12 27.10
C VAL A 10 -80.75 9.36 26.19
N MET A 11 -81.61 10.36 26.46
CA MET A 11 -81.64 11.60 25.69
C MET A 11 -80.40 12.48 25.89
N ILE A 12 -79.87 12.59 27.12
CA ILE A 12 -78.67 13.39 27.41
C ILE A 12 -77.42 12.78 26.72
N ARG A 13 -77.34 11.44 26.61
CA ARG A 13 -76.20 10.77 25.98
C ARG A 13 -76.15 10.90 24.45
N HIS A 14 -77.30 11.09 23.79
CA HIS A 14 -77.34 11.32 22.34
C HIS A 14 -77.09 12.78 21.96
N PHE A 15 -77.50 13.73 22.81
CA PHE A 15 -77.30 15.16 22.56
C PHE A 15 -75.82 15.58 22.68
N PHE A 16 -75.07 15.01 23.64
CA PHE A 16 -73.63 15.29 23.78
C PHE A 16 -72.76 14.56 22.74
N ARG A 17 -73.18 13.38 22.26
CA ARG A 17 -72.42 12.64 21.22
C ARG A 17 -72.45 13.31 19.85
N GLY A 18 -73.56 13.94 19.47
CA GLY A 18 -73.66 14.67 18.20
C GLY A 18 -72.81 15.95 18.17
N LYS A 19 -72.79 16.71 19.27
CA LYS A 19 -72.03 17.98 19.35
C LYS A 19 -70.52 17.76 19.45
N ILE A 20 -70.07 16.74 20.19
CA ILE A 20 -68.64 16.40 20.29
C ILE A 20 -68.10 15.89 18.94
N LEU A 21 -68.88 15.08 18.21
CA LEU A 21 -68.47 14.58 16.89
C LEU A 21 -68.39 15.71 15.85
N TYR A 22 -69.33 16.67 15.87
CA TYR A 22 -69.29 17.84 14.99
C TYR A 22 -68.10 18.76 15.30
N SER A 23 -67.79 19.00 16.57
CA SER A 23 -66.61 19.81 16.96
C SER A 23 -65.28 19.13 16.62
N VAL A 24 -65.21 17.80 16.68
CA VAL A 24 -64.00 17.04 16.31
C VAL A 24 -63.81 17.03 14.79
N ILE A 25 -64.88 16.88 14.01
CA ILE A 25 -64.83 16.93 12.54
C ILE A 25 -64.49 18.35 12.05
N LEU A 26 -65.04 19.39 12.68
CA LEU A 26 -64.73 20.79 12.34
C LEU A 26 -63.29 21.17 12.75
N ALA A 27 -62.78 20.65 13.87
CA ALA A 27 -61.38 20.81 14.26
C ALA A 27 -60.43 20.06 13.32
N LEU A 28 -60.80 18.88 12.82
CA LEU A 28 -60.04 18.12 11.83
C LEU A 28 -60.04 18.80 10.45
N LEU A 29 -61.14 19.44 10.05
CA LEU A 29 -61.24 20.21 8.79
C LEU A 29 -60.51 21.55 8.85
N LEU A 30 -60.37 22.16 10.02
CA LEU A 30 -59.56 23.36 10.21
C LEU A 30 -58.06 23.03 10.39
N PHE A 31 -57.72 21.81 10.81
CA PHE A 31 -56.33 21.33 10.83
C PHE A 31 -55.83 20.86 9.45
N SER A 32 -56.73 20.54 8.51
CA SER A 32 -56.38 20.18 7.12
C SER A 32 -56.27 21.37 6.17
N ALA A 33 -56.62 22.58 6.61
CA ALA A 33 -56.57 23.80 5.82
C ALA A 33 -55.71 24.87 6.51
N GLY A 34 -54.43 24.59 6.76
CA GLY A 34 -53.60 25.56 7.49
C GLY A 34 -52.15 25.19 7.76
N SER A 35 -51.50 24.42 6.90
CA SER A 35 -50.04 24.46 6.76
C SER A 35 -49.75 24.10 5.32
N PRO A 36 -49.18 24.99 4.49
CA PRO A 36 -48.60 24.51 3.25
C PRO A 36 -47.54 23.49 3.70
N LEU A 37 -47.74 22.22 3.34
CA LEU A 37 -46.64 21.29 3.31
C LEU A 37 -45.60 21.99 2.42
N GLN A 38 -44.57 22.56 3.04
CA GLN A 38 -43.28 22.67 2.40
C GLN A 38 -42.80 21.23 2.22
N ALA A 39 -43.36 20.55 1.20
CA ALA A 39 -42.67 19.48 0.53
C ALA A 39 -41.34 20.10 0.13
N SER A 40 -40.29 19.76 0.89
CA SER A 40 -38.96 20.31 0.73
C SER A 40 -38.61 20.27 -0.76
N SER A 41 -38.39 21.44 -1.37
CA SER A 41 -38.17 21.60 -2.82
C SER A 41 -37.03 20.72 -3.35
N THR A 42 -36.14 20.26 -2.46
CA THR A 42 -35.10 19.26 -2.70
C THR A 42 -35.65 17.91 -3.15
N ASN A 43 -36.74 17.39 -2.57
CA ASN A 43 -37.30 16.09 -2.95
C ASN A 43 -37.91 16.14 -4.37
N LEU A 44 -38.67 17.20 -4.69
CA LEU A 44 -39.30 17.32 -6.01
C LEU A 44 -38.27 17.48 -7.14
N THR A 45 -37.16 18.16 -6.87
CA THR A 45 -36.07 18.39 -7.84
C THR A 45 -35.23 17.13 -8.04
N TYR A 46 -34.98 16.38 -6.97
CA TYR A 46 -34.28 15.09 -7.01
C TYR A 46 -35.04 14.06 -7.86
N PHE A 47 -36.34 13.88 -7.62
CA PHE A 47 -37.15 12.94 -8.42
C PHE A 47 -37.23 13.32 -9.90
N LYS A 48 -37.40 14.62 -10.22
CA LYS A 48 -37.34 15.09 -11.62
C LYS A 48 -36.02 14.80 -12.31
N SER A 49 -34.91 14.89 -11.57
CA SER A 49 -33.56 14.63 -12.11
C SER A 49 -33.35 13.14 -12.38
N LEU A 50 -33.82 12.26 -11.49
CA LEU A 50 -33.80 10.81 -11.71
C LEU A 50 -34.68 10.39 -12.88
N ASP A 51 -35.87 11.00 -13.02
CA ASP A 51 -36.75 10.75 -14.17
C ASP A 51 -36.11 11.17 -15.50
N LEU A 52 -35.33 12.26 -15.52
CA LEU A 52 -34.59 12.66 -16.70
C LEU A 52 -33.54 11.61 -17.09
N ILE A 53 -32.74 11.12 -16.14
CA ILE A 53 -31.74 10.07 -16.39
C ILE A 53 -32.42 8.80 -16.91
N ARG A 54 -33.51 8.37 -16.26
CA ARG A 54 -34.31 7.21 -16.68
C ARG A 54 -34.81 7.37 -18.11
N LYS A 55 -35.41 8.52 -18.44
CA LYS A 55 -35.95 8.78 -19.78
C LYS A 55 -34.88 8.77 -20.86
N VAL A 56 -33.69 9.29 -20.56
CA VAL A 56 -32.55 9.22 -21.50
C VAL A 56 -32.11 7.79 -21.73
N LEU A 57 -31.99 6.96 -20.67
CA LEU A 57 -31.67 5.54 -20.80
C LEU A 57 -32.73 4.77 -21.61
N GLU A 58 -34.01 5.06 -21.38
CA GLU A 58 -35.13 4.47 -22.15
C GLU A 58 -35.05 4.81 -23.64
N LEU A 59 -34.78 6.08 -23.99
CA LEU A 59 -34.63 6.51 -25.38
C LEU A 59 -33.41 5.88 -26.06
N ILE A 60 -32.28 5.75 -25.35
CA ILE A 60 -31.11 5.05 -25.89
C ILE A 60 -31.48 3.60 -26.21
N LYS A 61 -32.19 2.92 -25.29
CA LYS A 61 -32.58 1.53 -25.49
C LYS A 61 -33.59 1.33 -26.63
N SER A 62 -34.52 2.27 -26.82
CA SER A 62 -35.57 2.14 -27.84
C SER A 62 -35.15 2.63 -29.22
N ASP A 63 -34.31 3.67 -29.30
CA ASP A 63 -34.11 4.45 -30.53
C ASP A 63 -32.65 4.44 -31.03
N TYR A 64 -31.69 3.93 -30.26
CA TYR A 64 -30.31 3.82 -30.72
C TYR A 64 -30.18 2.77 -31.84
N VAL A 65 -29.32 3.06 -32.81
CA VAL A 65 -29.22 2.30 -34.07
C VAL A 65 -28.69 0.87 -33.91
N GLU A 66 -28.00 0.57 -32.80
CA GLU A 66 -27.48 -0.77 -32.49
C GLU A 66 -28.33 -1.44 -31.41
N GLU A 67 -28.68 -2.71 -31.61
CA GLU A 67 -29.57 -3.46 -30.71
C GLU A 67 -28.86 -4.04 -29.47
N ASN A 68 -27.52 -4.23 -29.53
CA ASN A 68 -26.74 -4.90 -28.48
C ASN A 68 -26.08 -3.90 -27.52
N ILE A 69 -26.90 -3.18 -26.75
CA ILE A 69 -26.43 -2.18 -25.79
C ILE A 69 -26.18 -2.83 -24.43
N ASP A 70 -24.98 -2.62 -23.88
CA ASP A 70 -24.64 -2.99 -22.52
C ASP A 70 -25.13 -1.91 -21.54
N GLU A 71 -26.30 -2.12 -20.95
CA GLU A 71 -26.93 -1.17 -20.01
C GLU A 71 -26.03 -0.85 -18.81
N GLN A 72 -25.27 -1.83 -18.33
CA GLN A 72 -24.41 -1.66 -17.17
C GLN A 72 -23.27 -0.69 -17.48
N LYS A 73 -22.66 -0.79 -18.67
CA LYS A 73 -21.65 0.18 -19.12
C LYS A 73 -22.20 1.59 -19.25
N LEU A 74 -23.45 1.76 -19.70
CA LEU A 74 -24.07 3.08 -19.75
C LEU A 74 -24.26 3.68 -18.36
N ILE A 75 -24.72 2.88 -17.40
CA ILE A 75 -24.90 3.31 -16.00
C ILE A 75 -23.54 3.70 -15.39
N TYR A 76 -22.51 2.86 -15.57
CA TYR A 76 -21.17 3.15 -15.06
C TYR A 76 -20.58 4.41 -15.70
N GLY A 77 -20.71 4.58 -17.02
CA GLY A 77 -20.28 5.79 -17.71
C GLY A 77 -21.02 7.05 -17.24
N ALA A 78 -22.32 6.94 -16.92
CA ALA A 78 -23.07 8.05 -16.34
C ALA A 78 -22.57 8.42 -14.93
N ILE A 79 -22.29 7.41 -14.09
CA ILE A 79 -21.71 7.62 -12.74
C ILE A 79 -20.34 8.30 -12.85
N GLU A 80 -19.45 7.79 -13.68
CA GLU A 80 -18.13 8.39 -13.92
C GLU A 80 -18.24 9.84 -14.42
N GLY A 81 -19.19 10.10 -15.33
CA GLY A 81 -19.49 11.44 -15.82
C GLY A 81 -19.93 12.40 -14.71
N MET A 82 -20.76 11.94 -13.77
CA MET A 82 -21.16 12.72 -12.59
C MET A 82 -19.97 13.01 -11.67
N LEU A 83 -19.14 12.00 -11.37
CA LEU A 83 -17.99 12.16 -10.48
C LEU A 83 -16.93 13.09 -11.09
N LYS A 84 -16.73 13.04 -12.40
CA LYS A 84 -15.81 13.95 -13.11
C LYS A 84 -16.17 15.43 -12.92
N LYS A 85 -17.43 15.76 -12.67
CA LYS A 85 -17.89 17.14 -12.41
C LYS A 85 -17.56 17.67 -11.02
N LEU A 86 -17.01 16.84 -10.13
CA LEU A 86 -16.52 17.28 -8.83
C LEU A 86 -15.14 17.95 -8.90
N ASP A 87 -14.47 17.91 -10.06
CA ASP A 87 -13.11 18.42 -10.27
C ASP A 87 -12.10 17.93 -9.20
N ASP A 88 -12.36 16.74 -8.67
CA ASP A 88 -11.54 16.06 -7.70
C ASP A 88 -10.89 14.83 -8.35
N PRO A 89 -9.57 14.84 -8.63
CA PRO A 89 -8.89 13.72 -9.30
C PRO A 89 -8.85 12.44 -8.44
N TYR A 90 -9.27 12.53 -7.18
CA TYR A 90 -9.24 11.46 -6.20
C TYR A 90 -10.56 10.70 -6.09
N THR A 91 -11.67 11.37 -6.39
CA THR A 91 -13.01 10.78 -6.37
C THR A 91 -13.24 9.96 -7.62
N ARG A 92 -13.58 8.67 -7.46
CA ARG A 92 -13.75 7.75 -8.58
C ARG A 92 -14.74 6.63 -8.28
N PHE A 93 -15.35 6.13 -9.35
CA PHE A 93 -16.10 4.89 -9.35
C PHE A 93 -15.14 3.73 -9.61
N MET A 94 -15.41 2.59 -9.00
CA MET A 94 -14.65 1.36 -9.17
C MET A 94 -15.64 0.24 -9.45
N GLU A 95 -15.59 -0.28 -10.66
CA GLU A 95 -16.35 -1.47 -11.04
C GLU A 95 -15.99 -2.65 -10.11
N PRO A 96 -16.85 -3.69 -10.01
CA PRO A 96 -16.66 -4.78 -9.07
C PRO A 96 -15.27 -5.44 -9.14
N LYS A 97 -14.73 -5.58 -10.35
CA LYS A 97 -13.39 -6.14 -10.56
C LYS A 97 -12.30 -5.24 -9.99
N SER A 98 -12.31 -3.94 -10.33
CA SER A 98 -11.32 -2.98 -9.84
C SER A 98 -11.42 -2.77 -8.33
N PHE A 99 -12.63 -2.81 -7.77
CA PHE A 99 -12.82 -2.74 -6.32
C PHE A 99 -12.21 -3.96 -5.63
N LYS A 100 -12.41 -5.17 -6.18
CA LYS A 100 -11.80 -6.39 -5.66
C LYS A 100 -10.27 -6.36 -5.74
N GLU A 101 -9.71 -5.85 -6.84
CA GLU A 101 -8.27 -5.66 -7.01
C GLU A 101 -7.70 -4.69 -5.98
N MET A 102 -8.38 -3.56 -5.72
CA MET A 102 -8.01 -2.62 -4.66
C MET A 102 -8.02 -3.28 -3.28
N GLN A 103 -9.06 -4.07 -2.96
CA GLN A 103 -9.15 -4.77 -1.68
C GLN A 103 -7.96 -5.71 -1.48
N VAL A 104 -7.64 -6.52 -2.50
CA VAL A 104 -6.50 -7.43 -2.52
C VAL A 104 -5.18 -6.68 -2.30
N GLU A 105 -4.97 -5.55 -2.98
CA GLU A 105 -3.78 -4.72 -2.79
C GLU A 105 -3.66 -4.18 -1.36
N THR A 106 -4.75 -3.64 -0.80
CA THR A 106 -4.73 -3.06 0.56
C THR A 106 -4.60 -4.09 1.68
N GLN A 107 -5.06 -5.33 1.44
CA GLN A 107 -4.82 -6.47 2.33
C GLN A 107 -3.35 -6.90 2.33
N GLY A 108 -2.61 -6.60 1.25
CA GLY A 108 -1.23 -7.06 1.06
C GLY A 108 -1.10 -8.55 0.76
N GLU A 109 -2.22 -9.21 0.48
CA GLU A 109 -2.33 -10.65 0.30
C GLU A 109 -3.10 -10.94 -1.00
N PHE A 110 -2.52 -11.74 -1.90
CA PHE A 110 -3.19 -12.16 -3.12
C PHE A 110 -2.97 -13.64 -3.44
N GLY A 111 -3.95 -14.27 -4.07
CA GLY A 111 -3.81 -15.63 -4.58
C GLY A 111 -2.90 -15.67 -5.81
N GLY A 112 -1.76 -16.35 -5.71
CA GLY A 112 -0.76 -16.40 -6.77
C GLY A 112 0.37 -17.40 -6.50
N LEU A 113 1.47 -17.22 -7.23
CA LEU A 113 2.61 -18.14 -7.22
C LEU A 113 3.84 -17.60 -6.51
N GLY A 114 3.89 -16.28 -6.27
CA GLY A 114 5.04 -15.60 -5.69
C GLY A 114 6.20 -15.46 -6.68
N ILE A 115 5.95 -14.85 -7.84
CA ILE A 115 6.96 -14.61 -8.86
C ILE A 115 6.93 -13.14 -9.25
N VAL A 116 8.10 -12.50 -9.27
CA VAL A 116 8.29 -11.20 -9.91
C VAL A 116 8.68 -11.45 -11.36
N ILE A 117 7.92 -10.86 -12.29
CA ILE A 117 8.06 -11.09 -13.72
C ILE A 117 8.19 -9.77 -14.48
N SER A 118 8.87 -9.80 -15.62
CA SER A 118 8.99 -8.69 -16.55
C SER A 118 8.94 -9.21 -17.98
N ILE A 119 8.79 -8.30 -18.95
CA ILE A 119 8.93 -8.63 -20.37
C ILE A 119 10.36 -8.26 -20.80
N LYS A 120 11.15 -9.25 -21.21
CA LYS A 120 12.48 -9.06 -21.78
C LYS A 120 12.52 -9.71 -23.16
N ASP A 121 12.94 -8.94 -24.17
CA ASP A 121 13.02 -9.43 -25.56
C ASP A 121 11.73 -10.09 -26.07
N ARG A 122 10.58 -9.55 -25.65
CA ARG A 122 9.21 -10.03 -25.93
C ARG A 122 8.82 -11.36 -25.27
N MET A 123 9.67 -11.87 -24.38
CA MET A 123 9.42 -13.06 -23.58
C MET A 123 9.00 -12.66 -22.17
N LEU A 124 8.09 -13.43 -21.58
CA LEU A 124 7.79 -13.33 -20.16
C LEU A 124 8.93 -13.96 -19.36
N THR A 125 9.67 -13.14 -18.61
CA THR A 125 10.88 -13.56 -17.88
C THR A 125 10.69 -13.38 -16.39
N VAL A 126 11.12 -14.39 -15.63
CA VAL A 126 11.20 -14.32 -14.18
C VAL A 126 12.35 -13.39 -13.81
N VAL A 127 12.01 -12.26 -13.18
CA VAL A 127 13.01 -11.42 -12.51
C VAL A 127 13.53 -12.19 -11.32
N SER A 128 12.62 -12.70 -10.49
CA SER A 128 12.97 -13.49 -9.32
C SER A 128 11.75 -14.17 -8.68
N PRO A 129 11.90 -15.39 -8.13
CA PRO A 129 10.89 -15.97 -7.25
C PRO A 129 10.86 -15.21 -5.91
N ILE A 130 9.73 -15.21 -5.22
CA ILE A 130 9.60 -14.76 -3.84
C ILE A 130 9.86 -15.98 -2.95
N ASP A 131 10.70 -15.87 -1.93
CA ASP A 131 11.01 -17.00 -1.05
C ASP A 131 9.77 -17.51 -0.32
N ASP A 132 9.80 -18.77 0.10
CA ASP A 132 8.69 -19.44 0.81
C ASP A 132 7.35 -19.41 0.06
N THR A 133 7.37 -19.11 -1.24
CA THR A 133 6.19 -19.19 -2.11
C THR A 133 6.21 -20.44 -2.98
N PRO A 134 5.07 -20.81 -3.59
CA PRO A 134 5.00 -21.96 -4.50
C PRO A 134 6.09 -21.98 -5.55
N ALA A 135 6.44 -20.83 -6.14
CA ALA A 135 7.44 -20.75 -7.19
C ALA A 135 8.86 -21.02 -6.71
N ALA A 136 9.26 -20.46 -5.56
CA ALA A 136 10.55 -20.76 -4.96
C ALA A 136 10.67 -22.26 -4.62
N ARG A 137 9.63 -22.85 -4.00
CA ARG A 137 9.61 -24.30 -3.69
C ARG A 137 9.63 -25.18 -4.93
N ALA A 138 9.04 -24.72 -6.03
CA ALA A 138 9.06 -25.42 -7.32
C ALA A 138 10.42 -25.33 -8.03
N GLY A 139 11.38 -24.55 -7.52
CA GLY A 139 12.70 -24.39 -8.12
C GLY A 139 12.73 -23.47 -9.34
N VAL A 140 11.76 -22.55 -9.44
CA VAL A 140 11.79 -21.44 -10.41
C VAL A 140 12.94 -20.50 -10.04
N LEU A 141 13.73 -20.07 -11.03
CA LEU A 141 14.92 -19.23 -10.83
C LEU A 141 14.81 -17.90 -11.56
N ALA A 142 15.59 -16.91 -11.11
CA ALA A 142 15.80 -15.68 -11.85
C ALA A 142 16.36 -15.98 -13.25
N GLY A 143 15.82 -15.31 -14.28
CA GLY A 143 16.17 -15.51 -15.68
C GLY A 143 15.35 -16.58 -16.41
N ASP A 144 14.55 -17.38 -15.71
CA ASP A 144 13.66 -18.36 -16.32
C ASP A 144 12.66 -17.69 -17.28
N MET A 145 12.51 -18.23 -18.49
CA MET A 145 11.55 -17.75 -19.49
C MET A 145 10.28 -18.60 -19.43
N ILE A 146 9.14 -17.97 -19.11
CA ILE A 146 7.84 -18.63 -19.11
C ILE A 146 7.31 -18.59 -20.55
N ILE A 147 7.28 -19.75 -21.20
CA ILE A 147 6.84 -19.87 -22.60
C ILE A 147 5.38 -20.28 -22.73
N LYS A 148 4.82 -20.98 -21.73
CA LYS A 148 3.39 -21.32 -21.67
C LYS A 148 2.84 -21.24 -20.25
N ILE A 149 1.55 -20.92 -20.17
CA ILE A 149 0.75 -20.97 -18.92
C ILE A 149 -0.51 -21.80 -19.21
N ASP A 150 -0.69 -22.92 -18.49
CA ASP A 150 -1.76 -23.89 -18.71
C ASP A 150 -1.88 -24.32 -20.20
N GLY A 151 -0.72 -24.55 -20.83
CA GLY A 151 -0.61 -24.95 -22.24
C GLY A 151 -0.85 -23.82 -23.26
N LYS A 152 -1.25 -22.62 -22.84
CA LYS A 152 -1.36 -21.44 -23.72
C LYS A 152 0.00 -20.81 -23.91
N ASP A 153 0.37 -20.57 -25.16
CA ASP A 153 1.56 -19.81 -25.52
C ASP A 153 1.44 -18.37 -25.01
N VAL A 154 2.51 -17.85 -24.40
CA VAL A 154 2.56 -16.51 -23.82
C VAL A 154 3.67 -15.66 -24.41
N ILE A 155 4.22 -16.04 -25.56
CA ILE A 155 5.10 -15.16 -26.35
C ILE A 155 4.30 -13.91 -26.77
N ASP A 156 4.94 -12.74 -26.70
CA ASP A 156 4.33 -11.43 -26.99
C ASP A 156 3.14 -11.05 -26.08
N ILE A 157 2.92 -11.76 -24.95
CA ILE A 157 1.85 -11.41 -24.00
C ILE A 157 2.10 -10.04 -23.36
N ALA A 158 1.05 -9.25 -23.18
CA ALA A 158 1.12 -8.07 -22.35
C ALA A 158 1.30 -8.47 -20.87
N LEU A 159 2.19 -7.81 -20.15
CA LEU A 159 2.49 -8.09 -18.73
C LEU A 159 1.22 -8.18 -17.86
N HIS A 160 0.29 -7.25 -18.05
CA HIS A 160 -0.98 -7.23 -17.32
C HIS A 160 -1.84 -8.49 -17.56
N ASP A 161 -1.84 -9.03 -18.77
CA ASP A 161 -2.60 -10.25 -19.07
C ASP A 161 -1.90 -11.50 -18.53
N ALA A 162 -0.56 -11.53 -18.54
CA ALA A 162 0.21 -12.57 -17.86
C ALA A 162 -0.12 -12.62 -16.36
N VAL A 163 -0.16 -11.47 -15.69
CA VAL A 163 -0.53 -11.39 -14.26
C VAL A 163 -1.92 -11.98 -13.99
N LYS A 164 -2.90 -11.75 -14.87
CA LYS A 164 -4.24 -12.35 -14.74
C LYS A 164 -4.24 -13.88 -14.84
N LEU A 165 -3.37 -14.45 -15.68
CA LEU A 165 -3.25 -15.90 -15.83
C LEU A 165 -2.53 -16.54 -14.64
N LEU A 166 -1.51 -15.86 -14.10
CA LEU A 166 -0.73 -16.36 -12.97
C LEU A 166 -1.48 -16.24 -11.64
N ARG A 167 -2.29 -15.19 -11.47
CA ARG A 167 -3.20 -15.04 -10.33
C ARG A 167 -4.43 -15.93 -10.45
N GLY A 168 -5.04 -16.23 -9.32
CA GLY A 168 -6.24 -17.06 -9.29
C GLY A 168 -6.63 -17.46 -7.87
N PRO A 169 -7.75 -18.19 -7.70
CA PRO A 169 -8.20 -18.63 -6.39
C PRO A 169 -7.14 -19.50 -5.70
N VAL A 170 -6.95 -19.29 -4.40
CA VAL A 170 -6.04 -20.08 -3.57
C VAL A 170 -6.43 -21.56 -3.63
N GLY A 171 -5.44 -22.45 -3.70
CA GLY A 171 -5.61 -23.90 -3.84
C GLY A 171 -5.81 -24.39 -5.26
N THR A 172 -5.99 -23.50 -6.25
CA THR A 172 -6.04 -23.90 -7.67
C THR A 172 -4.65 -24.12 -8.22
N LYS A 173 -4.53 -25.02 -9.20
CA LYS A 173 -3.25 -25.32 -9.86
C LYS A 173 -3.04 -24.46 -11.11
N VAL A 174 -1.78 -24.32 -11.51
CA VAL A 174 -1.35 -23.75 -12.78
C VAL A 174 -0.07 -24.42 -13.23
N ILE A 175 0.05 -24.69 -14.52
CA ILE A 175 1.24 -25.29 -15.12
C ILE A 175 2.01 -24.21 -15.86
N LEU A 176 3.27 -24.01 -15.49
CA LEU A 176 4.21 -23.14 -16.19
C LEU A 176 5.19 -23.97 -17.00
N SER A 177 5.23 -23.78 -18.32
CA SER A 177 6.32 -24.31 -19.14
C SER A 177 7.45 -23.28 -19.15
N ILE A 178 8.59 -23.64 -18.57
CA ILE A 178 9.73 -22.76 -18.37
C ILE A 178 10.92 -23.23 -19.23
N LEU A 179 11.49 -22.32 -20.00
CA LEU A 179 12.77 -22.49 -20.69
C LEU A 179 13.87 -21.78 -19.90
N ARG A 180 14.83 -22.54 -19.39
CA ARG A 180 15.97 -22.02 -18.62
C ARG A 180 17.17 -21.77 -19.51
N GLU A 181 17.91 -20.71 -19.25
CA GLU A 181 19.13 -20.40 -20.00
C GLU A 181 20.12 -21.58 -19.96
N GLY A 182 20.60 -21.99 -21.14
CA GLY A 182 21.48 -23.16 -21.30
C GLY A 182 20.76 -24.50 -21.48
N GLU A 183 19.45 -24.58 -21.23
CA GLU A 183 18.65 -25.77 -21.52
C GLU A 183 18.05 -25.72 -22.94
N ARG A 184 17.95 -26.89 -23.59
CA ARG A 184 17.41 -27.00 -24.96
C ARG A 184 15.90 -27.18 -25.03
N GLU A 185 15.30 -27.66 -23.96
CA GLU A 185 13.87 -27.98 -23.87
C GLU A 185 13.27 -27.29 -22.65
N SER A 186 12.00 -26.91 -22.75
CA SER A 186 11.26 -26.38 -21.61
C SER A 186 10.80 -27.49 -20.67
N LYS A 187 10.74 -27.20 -19.37
CA LYS A 187 10.17 -28.09 -18.35
C LYS A 187 8.86 -27.54 -17.82
N ASP A 188 7.92 -28.42 -17.51
CA ASP A 188 6.64 -28.06 -16.92
C ASP A 188 6.74 -28.08 -15.39
N TYR A 189 6.30 -26.98 -14.78
CA TYR A 189 6.22 -26.80 -13.34
C TYR A 189 4.75 -26.70 -12.96
N GLU A 190 4.22 -27.68 -12.24
CA GLU A 190 2.89 -27.60 -11.65
C GLU A 190 2.96 -26.90 -10.29
N LEU A 191 2.31 -25.74 -10.18
CA LEU A 191 2.28 -24.96 -8.95
C LEU A 191 0.86 -24.85 -8.42
N THR A 192 0.72 -24.88 -7.10
CA THR A 192 -0.55 -24.59 -6.42
C THR A 192 -0.54 -23.14 -5.98
N ARG A 193 -1.58 -22.37 -6.35
CA ARG A 193 -1.71 -20.97 -5.94
C ARG A 193 -1.91 -20.90 -4.42
N GLU A 194 -1.13 -20.05 -3.78
CA GLU A 194 -1.20 -19.78 -2.35
C GLU A 194 -1.45 -18.29 -2.11
N ILE A 195 -1.70 -17.94 -0.85
CA ILE A 195 -1.72 -16.54 -0.44
C ILE A 195 -0.29 -16.03 -0.44
N ILE A 196 0.00 -15.10 -1.34
CA ILE A 196 1.29 -14.42 -1.45
C ILE A 196 1.21 -13.13 -0.65
N LYS A 197 2.12 -12.98 0.30
CA LYS A 197 2.28 -11.77 1.11
C LYS A 197 3.31 -10.87 0.46
N LEU A 198 2.92 -9.63 0.16
CA LEU A 198 3.88 -8.61 -0.25
C LEU A 198 4.43 -7.93 1.00
N PRO A 199 5.73 -8.09 1.33
CA PRO A 199 6.31 -7.37 2.43
C PRO A 199 6.25 -5.87 2.13
N SER A 200 5.54 -5.12 2.99
CA SER A 200 5.50 -3.65 2.90
C SER A 200 6.69 -2.99 3.57
N VAL A 201 7.41 -3.73 4.39
CA VAL A 201 8.60 -3.28 5.12
C VAL A 201 9.79 -4.11 4.69
N LYS A 202 10.86 -3.44 4.29
CA LYS A 202 12.19 -4.02 4.09
C LYS A 202 13.17 -3.32 5.02
N TYR A 203 14.14 -4.02 5.60
CA TYR A 203 15.05 -3.43 6.59
C TYR A 203 16.44 -4.06 6.60
N TRP A 204 17.45 -3.26 6.96
CA TRP A 204 18.86 -3.61 6.96
C TRP A 204 19.63 -2.87 8.06
N VAL A 205 20.82 -3.35 8.38
CA VAL A 205 21.85 -2.56 9.08
C VAL A 205 22.86 -2.10 8.03
N ILE A 206 22.98 -0.78 7.83
CA ILE A 206 23.79 -0.19 6.75
C ILE A 206 25.12 0.39 7.24
N GLU A 207 25.25 0.59 8.55
CA GLU A 207 26.43 1.05 9.26
C GLU A 207 26.34 0.48 10.69
N PRO A 208 27.44 0.38 11.45
CA PRO A 208 27.35 0.08 12.87
C PRO A 208 26.30 0.97 13.55
N HIS A 209 25.34 0.33 14.21
CA HIS A 209 24.27 0.99 14.97
C HIS A 209 23.24 1.80 14.16
N ILE A 210 23.21 1.75 12.83
CA ILE A 210 22.16 2.39 12.02
C ILE A 210 21.27 1.33 11.39
N GLY A 211 20.03 1.26 11.88
CA GLY A 211 18.96 0.52 11.23
C GLY A 211 18.30 1.34 10.13
N TYR A 212 18.18 0.77 8.95
CA TYR A 212 17.51 1.39 7.81
C TYR A 212 16.25 0.58 7.50
N ILE A 213 15.11 1.28 7.42
CA ILE A 213 13.79 0.69 7.19
C ILE A 213 13.17 1.38 5.99
N ARG A 214 12.87 0.64 4.94
CA ARG A 214 12.07 1.12 3.80
C ARG A 214 10.64 0.62 3.92
N LEU A 215 9.70 1.53 4.10
CA LEU A 215 8.27 1.24 4.05
C LEU A 215 7.76 1.61 2.67
N THR A 216 7.37 0.63 1.86
CA THR A 216 7.01 0.82 0.45
C THR A 216 5.56 1.25 0.26
N GLN A 217 4.66 0.81 1.15
CA GLN A 217 3.23 1.13 1.12
C GLN A 217 2.62 0.93 2.51
N PHE A 218 1.49 1.59 2.79
CA PHE A 218 0.71 1.41 4.03
C PHE A 218 -0.44 0.42 3.80
N ILE A 219 -0.18 -0.86 3.98
CA ILE A 219 -1.17 -1.94 3.92
C ILE A 219 -1.56 -2.39 5.32
N GLN A 220 -2.47 -3.35 5.41
CA GLN A 220 -2.99 -3.84 6.69
C GLN A 220 -1.90 -4.40 7.63
N THR A 221 -0.88 -5.08 7.10
CA THR A 221 0.18 -5.72 7.90
C THR A 221 1.35 -4.80 8.25
N SER A 222 1.45 -3.60 7.64
CA SER A 222 2.66 -2.76 7.70
C SER A 222 3.10 -2.41 9.12
N SER A 223 2.16 -2.13 10.02
CA SER A 223 2.52 -1.80 11.41
C SER A 223 3.10 -2.99 12.17
N GLU A 224 2.67 -4.22 11.87
CA GLU A 224 3.18 -5.42 12.51
C GLU A 224 4.54 -5.80 11.93
N ASP A 225 4.69 -5.68 10.60
CA ASP A 225 5.96 -5.95 9.92
C ASP A 225 7.03 -4.92 10.35
N LEU A 226 6.64 -3.66 10.55
CA LEU A 226 7.51 -2.63 11.11
C LEU A 226 7.95 -2.95 12.54
N GLU A 227 7.05 -3.43 13.39
CA GLU A 227 7.39 -3.83 14.76
C GLU A 227 8.45 -4.93 14.77
N LYS A 228 8.26 -5.98 13.94
CA LYS A 228 9.24 -7.06 13.79
C LYS A 228 10.60 -6.53 13.32
N ALA A 229 10.59 -5.65 12.33
CA ALA A 229 11.81 -5.02 11.83
C ALA A 229 12.55 -4.23 12.91
N LEU A 230 11.82 -3.42 13.71
CA LEU A 230 12.41 -2.64 14.81
C LEU A 230 13.04 -3.54 15.87
N ILE A 231 12.35 -4.61 16.29
CA ILE A 231 12.85 -5.59 17.26
C ILE A 231 14.11 -6.28 16.75
N ASP A 232 14.10 -6.71 15.48
CA ASP A 232 15.25 -7.41 14.89
C ASP A 232 16.45 -6.48 14.73
N LEU A 233 16.25 -5.23 14.31
CA LEU A 233 17.30 -4.21 14.24
C LEU A 233 17.92 -3.94 15.62
N GLU A 234 17.10 -3.77 16.66
CA GLU A 234 17.58 -3.50 18.02
C GLU A 234 18.44 -4.65 18.56
N LYS A 235 17.97 -5.90 18.40
CA LYS A 235 18.72 -7.11 18.77
C LYS A 235 20.08 -7.20 18.09
N ASN A 236 20.19 -6.67 16.88
CA ASN A 236 21.41 -6.68 16.08
C ASN A 236 22.22 -5.37 16.20
N GLY A 237 22.02 -4.65 17.30
CA GLY A 237 22.89 -3.55 17.68
C GLY A 237 22.52 -2.20 17.06
N ALA A 238 21.40 -2.08 16.33
CA ALA A 238 20.91 -0.77 15.90
C ALA A 238 20.66 0.13 17.13
N ARG A 239 21.16 1.36 17.07
CA ARG A 239 20.94 2.41 18.06
C ARG A 239 20.33 3.67 17.46
N SER A 240 20.00 3.65 16.17
CA SER A 240 19.27 4.70 15.45
C SER A 240 18.52 4.12 14.27
N ILE A 241 17.54 4.87 13.78
CA ILE A 241 16.67 4.46 12.68
C ILE A 241 16.63 5.53 11.61
N ILE A 242 16.79 5.10 10.36
CA ILE A 242 16.38 5.84 9.17
C ILE A 242 15.12 5.16 8.63
N LEU A 243 13.99 5.88 8.64
CA LEU A 243 12.74 5.46 8.02
C LEU A 243 12.64 6.09 6.64
N ASP A 244 12.71 5.29 5.59
CA ASP A 244 12.57 5.73 4.21
C ASP A 244 11.12 5.62 3.74
N LEU A 245 10.50 6.78 3.50
CA LEU A 245 9.16 6.95 2.93
C LEU A 245 9.20 7.52 1.50
N ARG A 246 10.39 7.60 0.88
CA ARG A 246 10.53 8.09 -0.50
C ARG A 246 9.80 7.17 -1.45
N ASN A 247 9.10 7.76 -2.42
CA ASN A 247 8.27 7.06 -3.41
C ASN A 247 7.17 6.18 -2.81
N ASN A 248 6.82 6.36 -1.54
CA ASN A 248 5.69 5.67 -0.92
C ASN A 248 4.40 6.50 -1.12
N PRO A 249 3.44 6.02 -1.94
CA PRO A 249 2.23 6.76 -2.30
C PRO A 249 1.19 6.81 -1.16
N GLY A 250 1.50 6.20 -0.01
CA GLY A 250 0.65 6.11 1.15
C GLY A 250 -0.09 4.76 1.23
N GLY A 251 -1.37 4.81 1.56
CA GLY A 251 -2.20 3.63 1.76
C GLY A 251 -3.25 3.88 2.85
N LEU A 252 -3.50 2.87 3.68
CA LEU A 252 -4.52 2.90 4.72
C LEU A 252 -4.18 3.92 5.81
N LEU A 253 -5.14 4.78 6.12
CA LEU A 253 -5.07 5.74 7.24
C LEU A 253 -4.79 5.03 8.57
N THR A 254 -5.49 3.92 8.84
CA THR A 254 -5.33 3.15 10.07
C THR A 254 -3.90 2.65 10.22
N SER A 255 -3.33 2.10 9.15
CA SER A 255 -1.91 1.69 9.10
C SER A 255 -0.97 2.87 9.34
N ALA A 256 -1.25 4.04 8.77
CA ALA A 256 -0.47 5.26 9.02
C ALA A 256 -0.47 5.69 10.50
N VAL A 257 -1.64 5.62 11.15
CA VAL A 257 -1.79 5.93 12.58
C VAL A 257 -1.01 4.95 13.44
N GLU A 258 -1.12 3.64 13.18
CA GLU A 258 -0.39 2.63 13.95
C GLU A 258 1.12 2.70 13.73
N VAL A 259 1.58 2.93 12.50
CA VAL A 259 3.00 3.20 12.19
C VAL A 259 3.48 4.46 12.93
N GLY A 260 2.70 5.54 12.91
CA GLY A 260 3.01 6.77 13.65
C GLY A 260 3.18 6.52 15.15
N ARG A 261 2.33 5.68 15.75
CA ARG A 261 2.42 5.29 17.17
C ARG A 261 3.69 4.53 17.52
N LYS A 262 4.38 3.89 16.56
CA LYS A 262 5.68 3.25 16.81
C LYS A 262 6.78 4.27 17.09
N PHE A 263 6.66 5.47 16.54
CA PHE A 263 7.68 6.51 16.68
C PHE A 263 7.29 7.61 17.66
N ILE A 264 6.00 7.95 17.77
CA ILE A 264 5.49 9.00 18.68
C ILE A 264 5.04 8.35 20.01
N PRO A 265 5.71 8.60 21.15
CA PRO A 265 5.26 8.07 22.44
C PRO A 265 3.96 8.71 22.90
N LYS A 266 3.93 10.04 22.93
CA LYS A 266 2.78 10.82 23.35
C LYS A 266 2.64 12.06 22.48
N GLY A 267 1.46 12.22 21.90
CA GLY A 267 1.13 13.34 21.02
C GLY A 267 0.18 12.94 19.91
N ASP A 268 -0.32 13.93 19.18
CA ASP A 268 -1.24 13.71 18.07
C ASP A 268 -0.47 13.20 16.85
N ILE A 269 -1.12 12.35 16.07
CA ILE A 269 -0.60 11.83 14.79
C ILE A 269 -1.22 12.60 13.64
N VAL A 270 -2.56 12.70 13.63
CA VAL A 270 -3.32 13.38 12.58
C VAL A 270 -4.71 13.74 13.08
N SER A 271 -5.24 14.87 12.61
CA SER A 271 -6.65 15.21 12.75
C SER A 271 -7.38 15.12 11.41
N ILE A 272 -8.62 14.67 11.43
CA ILE A 272 -9.49 14.55 10.26
C ILE A 272 -10.69 15.46 10.45
N LYS A 273 -10.90 16.37 9.50
CA LYS A 273 -12.03 17.29 9.52
C LYS A 273 -12.98 17.04 8.36
N GLY A 274 -14.21 16.67 8.70
CA GLY A 274 -15.31 16.41 7.76
C GLY A 274 -16.06 17.68 7.35
N ARG A 275 -17.02 17.51 6.42
CA ARG A 275 -17.87 18.60 5.91
C ARG A 275 -18.81 19.19 6.97
N ASP A 276 -19.27 18.37 7.90
CA ASP A 276 -20.10 18.74 9.05
C ASP A 276 -19.33 19.54 10.11
N GLY A 277 -18.01 19.65 9.96
CA GLY A 277 -17.13 20.30 10.92
C GLY A 277 -16.71 19.39 12.07
N GLU A 278 -17.14 18.12 12.09
CA GLU A 278 -16.63 17.16 13.05
C GLU A 278 -15.14 16.93 12.81
N GLU A 279 -14.39 16.94 13.91
CA GLU A 279 -12.95 16.74 13.93
C GLU A 279 -12.63 15.51 14.78
N ASN A 280 -11.97 14.53 14.15
CA ASN A 280 -11.50 13.33 14.80
C ASN A 280 -9.98 13.36 14.86
N THR A 281 -9.42 13.42 16.07
CA THR A 281 -7.97 13.41 16.31
C THR A 281 -7.50 12.02 16.69
N TYR A 282 -6.46 11.54 16.00
CA TYR A 282 -5.78 10.28 16.31
C TYR A 282 -4.49 10.59 17.03
N SER A 283 -4.34 10.06 18.25
CA SER A 283 -3.16 10.31 19.08
C SER A 283 -2.45 9.01 19.48
N SER A 284 -1.21 9.17 19.95
CA SER A 284 -0.44 8.13 20.62
C SER A 284 -0.38 8.39 22.13
N PHE A 285 -0.40 7.30 22.89
CA PHE A 285 -0.32 7.30 24.36
C PHE A 285 0.67 6.23 24.89
N PHE A 286 1.60 5.79 24.04
CA PHE A 286 2.58 4.76 24.39
C PHE A 286 3.68 5.28 25.33
N LYS A 287 4.05 4.44 26.30
CA LYS A 287 4.97 4.82 27.40
C LYS A 287 6.30 4.07 27.39
N TYR A 288 6.53 3.10 26.49
CA TYR A 288 7.54 2.05 26.74
C TYR A 288 8.47 1.62 25.58
N HIS A 289 8.52 2.29 24.42
CA HIS A 289 9.55 1.94 23.43
C HIS A 289 10.82 2.80 23.64
N PRO A 290 12.03 2.22 23.71
CA PRO A 290 13.26 3.01 23.70
C PRO A 290 13.31 3.89 22.44
N LEU A 291 13.48 5.19 22.64
CA LEU A 291 13.46 6.16 21.56
C LEU A 291 14.84 6.25 20.92
N LEU A 292 15.06 5.43 19.91
CA LEU A 292 16.22 5.55 19.05
C LEU A 292 16.15 6.89 18.27
N PRO A 293 17.26 7.61 18.06
CA PRO A 293 17.34 8.72 17.11
C PRO A 293 16.71 8.33 15.77
N LEU A 294 15.89 9.23 15.21
CA LEU A 294 15.08 8.97 14.03
C LEU A 294 15.32 10.04 12.98
N ILE A 295 15.60 9.60 11.75
CA ILE A 295 15.49 10.42 10.54
C ILE A 295 14.45 9.78 9.62
N VAL A 296 13.61 10.61 9.00
CA VAL A 296 12.63 10.19 8.00
C VAL A 296 13.04 10.76 6.63
N LEU A 297 13.23 9.90 5.65
CA LEU A 297 13.46 10.31 4.27
C LEU A 297 12.14 10.50 3.54
N ILE A 298 11.97 11.66 2.89
CA ILE A 298 10.79 11.97 2.07
C ILE A 298 11.19 12.57 0.72
N ASN A 299 10.32 12.42 -0.27
CA ASN A 299 10.46 13.07 -1.57
C ASN A 299 9.08 13.37 -2.18
N GLU A 300 9.08 13.86 -3.42
CA GLU A 300 7.88 14.22 -4.18
C GLU A 300 6.90 13.05 -4.39
N GLY A 301 7.38 11.80 -4.27
CA GLY A 301 6.57 10.59 -4.33
C GLY A 301 5.98 10.15 -2.98
N SER A 302 6.40 10.75 -1.87
CA SER A 302 5.80 10.54 -0.55
C SER A 302 4.42 11.21 -0.51
N ALA A 303 3.34 10.45 -0.34
CA ALA A 303 1.98 10.97 -0.37
C ALA A 303 1.06 10.37 0.71
N SER A 304 -0.02 11.07 1.05
CA SER A 304 -1.12 10.57 1.90
C SER A 304 -0.63 10.04 3.25
N ALA A 305 -0.76 8.74 3.53
CA ALA A 305 -0.29 8.10 4.76
C ALA A 305 1.19 8.39 5.08
N SER A 306 2.06 8.46 4.07
CA SER A 306 3.47 8.86 4.24
C SER A 306 3.59 10.27 4.83
N GLU A 307 2.74 11.19 4.37
CA GLU A 307 2.70 12.58 4.81
C GLU A 307 2.11 12.72 6.21
N ILE A 308 1.18 11.83 6.59
CA ILE A 308 0.66 11.73 7.97
C ILE A 308 1.80 11.36 8.92
N VAL A 309 2.57 10.30 8.62
CA VAL A 309 3.69 9.87 9.48
C VAL A 309 4.78 10.94 9.51
N ALA A 310 5.16 11.50 8.37
CA ALA A 310 6.17 12.56 8.29
C ALA A 310 5.75 13.82 9.06
N GLY A 311 4.49 14.26 8.90
CA GLY A 311 3.92 15.38 9.64
C GLY A 311 3.86 15.12 11.15
N ALA A 312 3.48 13.92 11.57
CA ALA A 312 3.48 13.52 12.97
C ALA A 312 4.89 13.56 13.57
N VAL A 313 5.90 13.02 12.88
CA VAL A 313 7.29 13.04 13.33
C VAL A 313 7.82 14.46 13.46
N LYS A 314 7.57 15.31 12.45
CA LYS A 314 8.01 16.70 12.43
C LYS A 314 7.36 17.53 13.54
N ASP A 315 6.03 17.50 13.63
CA ASP A 315 5.29 18.40 14.54
C ASP A 315 5.46 18.00 16.01
N ASN A 316 5.64 16.71 16.30
CA ASN A 316 6.00 16.23 17.63
C ASN A 316 7.50 16.36 17.94
N LYS A 317 8.31 16.91 17.03
CA LYS A 317 9.77 17.05 17.15
C LYS A 317 10.47 15.72 17.48
N ARG A 318 9.95 14.62 16.92
CA ARG A 318 10.43 13.27 17.22
C ARG A 318 11.70 12.90 16.44
N GLY A 319 11.84 13.43 15.25
CA GLY A 319 12.95 13.15 14.34
C GLY A 319 13.06 14.25 13.29
N LEU A 320 14.10 14.16 12.46
CA LEU A 320 14.32 15.11 11.36
C LEU A 320 13.82 14.51 10.04
N LEU A 321 13.21 15.36 9.22
CA LEU A 321 12.86 15.02 7.84
C LEU A 321 13.97 15.48 6.90
N VAL A 322 14.48 14.57 6.08
CA VAL A 322 15.54 14.83 5.10
C VAL A 322 15.04 14.46 3.71
N GLY A 323 15.41 15.25 2.70
CA GLY A 323 15.10 14.95 1.29
C GLY A 323 14.38 16.10 0.63
N ARG A 324 13.22 15.86 0.01
CA ARG A 324 12.46 16.86 -0.75
C ARG A 324 11.02 16.96 -0.31
N LYS A 325 10.38 18.06 -0.68
CA LYS A 325 8.96 18.32 -0.36
C LYS A 325 8.08 17.17 -0.86
N SER A 326 7.15 16.72 -0.01
CA SER A 326 6.20 15.66 -0.35
C SER A 326 5.10 16.11 -1.32
N PHE A 327 4.29 15.15 -1.76
CA PHE A 327 3.31 15.32 -2.84
C PHE A 327 2.20 16.34 -2.55
N GLY A 328 1.62 16.31 -1.35
CA GLY A 328 0.51 17.18 -0.93
C GLY A 328 -0.89 16.55 -1.06
N LYS A 329 -1.05 15.25 -0.81
CA LYS A 329 -2.37 14.59 -0.81
C LYS A 329 -2.97 14.59 0.60
N GLY A 330 -3.52 15.74 0.99
CA GLY A 330 -4.15 15.94 2.30
C GLY A 330 -5.65 15.60 2.40
N SER A 331 -6.18 14.74 1.53
CA SER A 331 -7.61 14.43 1.47
C SER A 331 -7.92 12.98 1.82
N VAL A 332 -8.99 12.77 2.57
CA VAL A 332 -9.47 11.45 2.99
C VAL A 332 -10.44 10.91 1.96
N GLN A 333 -10.17 9.71 1.45
CA GLN A 333 -11.14 8.97 0.64
C GLN A 333 -11.90 7.97 1.51
N THR A 334 -13.22 8.08 1.56
CA THR A 334 -14.08 7.01 2.06
C THR A 334 -14.42 6.09 0.90
N VAL A 335 -14.12 4.79 1.03
CA VAL A 335 -14.54 3.78 0.08
C VAL A 335 -15.90 3.24 0.50
N ILE A 336 -16.90 3.46 -0.34
CA ILE A 336 -18.30 3.10 -0.11
C ILE A 336 -18.66 1.96 -1.05
N SER A 337 -18.85 0.76 -0.51
CA SER A 337 -19.33 -0.39 -1.27
C SER A 337 -20.77 -0.19 -1.73
N LEU A 338 -21.08 -0.64 -2.94
CA LEU A 338 -22.39 -0.54 -3.57
C LEU A 338 -22.99 -1.93 -3.77
N ASN A 339 -24.31 -1.98 -3.98
CA ASN A 339 -25.08 -3.24 -3.95
C ASN A 339 -24.76 -4.21 -5.09
N ASP A 340 -24.21 -3.72 -6.20
CA ASP A 340 -23.78 -4.50 -7.37
C ASP A 340 -22.34 -5.05 -7.22
N GLY A 341 -21.72 -4.84 -6.05
CA GLY A 341 -20.34 -5.22 -5.78
C GLY A 341 -19.31 -4.20 -6.27
N SER A 342 -19.73 -3.08 -6.86
CA SER A 342 -18.87 -1.94 -7.17
C SER A 342 -18.59 -1.12 -5.91
N ALA A 343 -17.76 -0.08 -6.03
CA ALA A 343 -17.54 0.86 -4.95
C ALA A 343 -17.27 2.28 -5.48
N MET A 344 -17.47 3.26 -4.61
CA MET A 344 -17.10 4.65 -4.85
C MET A 344 -16.05 5.07 -3.83
N ALA A 345 -14.90 5.53 -4.29
CA ALA A 345 -13.95 6.24 -3.45
C ALA A 345 -14.31 7.73 -3.52
N LEU A 346 -14.79 8.30 -2.42
CA LEU A 346 -15.27 9.69 -2.33
C LEU A 346 -14.40 10.48 -1.37
N THR A 347 -13.95 11.67 -1.78
CA THR A 347 -13.29 12.60 -0.85
C THR A 347 -14.29 13.17 0.15
N THR A 348 -14.17 12.81 1.42
CA THR A 348 -15.15 13.18 2.47
C THR A 348 -14.60 14.11 3.53
N ALA A 349 -13.28 14.16 3.69
CA ALA A 349 -12.62 14.93 4.74
C ALA A 349 -11.19 15.35 4.32
N LEU A 350 -10.58 16.21 5.13
CA LEU A 350 -9.19 16.64 4.97
C LEU A 350 -8.36 16.26 6.20
N TYR A 351 -7.08 15.95 5.96
CA TYR A 351 -6.08 15.71 7.00
C TYR A 351 -5.43 17.01 7.44
N TYR A 352 -5.16 17.10 8.74
CA TYR A 352 -4.39 18.16 9.36
C TYR A 352 -3.28 17.53 10.18
N THR A 353 -2.08 18.09 10.08
CA THR A 353 -0.94 17.67 10.92
C THR A 353 -1.19 18.06 12.39
N PRO A 354 -0.41 17.55 13.35
CA PRO A 354 -0.58 17.91 14.76
C PRO A 354 -0.49 19.42 15.06
N SER A 355 0.23 20.20 14.24
CA SER A 355 0.26 21.67 14.33
C SER A 355 -0.95 22.36 13.70
N GLY A 356 -1.92 21.62 13.18
CA GLY A 356 -3.14 22.13 12.54
C GLY A 356 -2.95 22.55 11.08
N VAL A 357 -1.87 22.14 10.42
CA VAL A 357 -1.59 22.53 9.03
C VAL A 357 -2.32 21.60 8.06
N ASN A 358 -3.07 22.19 7.12
CA ASN A 358 -3.64 21.47 5.99
C ASN A 358 -2.55 21.25 4.92
N ILE A 359 -2.26 19.98 4.65
CA ILE A 359 -1.20 19.57 3.72
C ILE A 359 -1.69 19.40 2.27
N HIS A 360 -3.00 19.56 2.03
CA HIS A 360 -3.59 19.38 0.71
C HIS A 360 -3.04 20.44 -0.28
N LYS A 361 -2.46 19.97 -1.39
CA LYS A 361 -1.74 20.74 -2.43
C LYS A 361 -0.47 21.46 -1.97
N SER A 362 -0.12 21.42 -0.69
CA SER A 362 1.08 22.05 -0.14
C SER A 362 2.20 21.04 0.10
N GLY A 363 1.87 19.87 0.66
CA GLY A 363 2.83 18.84 1.09
C GLY A 363 3.57 19.20 2.37
N ILE A 364 4.34 18.25 2.87
CA ILE A 364 5.27 18.38 4.00
C ILE A 364 6.63 18.82 3.47
N LYS A 365 7.16 19.91 4.02
CA LYS A 365 8.55 20.34 3.75
C LYS A 365 9.52 19.57 4.65
N PRO A 366 10.65 19.06 4.11
CA PRO A 366 11.68 18.48 4.96
C PRO A 366 12.29 19.55 5.87
N ASP A 367 12.93 19.12 6.96
CA ASP A 367 13.74 20.00 7.80
C ASP A 367 15.08 20.31 7.13
N ILE A 368 15.61 19.35 6.37
CA ILE A 368 16.85 19.49 5.61
C ILE A 368 16.55 19.09 4.16
N ASP A 369 16.55 20.10 3.30
CA ASP A 369 16.34 19.92 1.87
C ASP A 369 17.64 19.41 1.20
N VAL A 370 17.53 18.29 0.50
CA VAL A 370 18.64 17.61 -0.18
C VAL A 370 18.16 17.07 -1.52
N GLU A 371 18.80 17.50 -2.61
CA GLU A 371 18.51 17.01 -3.95
C GLU A 371 19.33 15.75 -4.26
N LEU A 372 18.69 14.79 -4.94
CA LEU A 372 19.41 13.69 -5.58
C LEU A 372 20.13 14.21 -6.84
N PRO A 373 21.37 13.77 -7.09
CA PRO A 373 22.10 14.17 -8.28
C PRO A 373 21.38 13.65 -9.54
N LYS A 374 21.37 14.45 -10.60
CA LYS A 374 21.00 13.96 -11.93
C LYS A 374 22.12 13.04 -12.42
N LEU A 375 21.80 11.75 -12.57
CA LEU A 375 22.74 10.76 -13.05
C LEU A 375 22.69 10.67 -14.57
N ASP A 376 23.85 10.74 -15.20
CA ASP A 376 24.03 10.40 -16.62
C ASP A 376 23.86 8.89 -16.86
N GLU A 377 23.68 8.49 -18.12
CA GLU A 377 23.50 7.08 -18.50
C GLU A 377 24.66 6.20 -18.05
N SER A 378 25.89 6.70 -18.04
CA SER A 378 27.06 5.94 -17.59
C SER A 378 26.99 5.59 -16.11
N LYS A 379 26.56 6.52 -15.26
CA LYS A 379 26.39 6.27 -13.82
C LYS A 379 25.16 5.41 -13.53
N GLN A 380 24.10 5.55 -14.31
CA GLN A 380 22.94 4.66 -14.22
C GLN A 380 23.30 3.22 -14.61
N ASP A 381 24.14 3.05 -15.65
CA ASP A 381 24.67 1.76 -16.06
C ASP A 381 25.63 1.18 -15.03
N GLU A 382 26.46 2.00 -14.37
CA GLU A 382 27.30 1.59 -13.25
C GLU A 382 26.47 1.03 -12.09
N ILE A 383 25.41 1.74 -11.69
CA ILE A 383 24.47 1.27 -10.67
C ILE A 383 23.77 -0.03 -11.12
N ARG A 384 23.29 -0.10 -12.36
CA ARG A 384 22.63 -1.30 -12.89
C ARG A 384 23.56 -2.51 -12.85
N LYS A 385 24.81 -2.35 -13.29
CA LYS A 385 25.82 -3.41 -13.27
C LYS A 385 26.17 -3.84 -11.84
N ALA A 386 26.25 -2.91 -10.90
CA ALA A 386 26.44 -3.23 -9.49
C ALA A 386 25.27 -4.08 -8.96
N ILE A 387 24.02 -3.71 -9.28
CA ILE A 387 22.81 -4.48 -8.93
C ILE A 387 22.86 -5.90 -9.49
N GLU A 388 23.14 -6.03 -10.78
CA GLU A 388 23.21 -7.33 -11.46
C GLU A 388 24.32 -8.24 -10.89
N LEU A 389 25.47 -7.67 -10.53
CA LEU A 389 26.61 -8.42 -10.00
C LEU A 389 26.30 -8.99 -8.61
N ASP A 390 25.67 -8.20 -7.74
CA ASP A 390 25.29 -8.61 -6.40
C ASP A 390 24.15 -9.64 -6.42
N GLN A 391 23.13 -9.46 -7.26
CA GLN A 391 22.10 -10.47 -7.49
C GLN A 391 22.69 -11.82 -7.92
N LYS A 392 23.66 -11.79 -8.84
CA LYS A 392 24.38 -12.98 -9.30
C LYS A 392 25.22 -13.62 -8.18
N TYR A 393 25.82 -12.81 -7.31
CA TYR A 393 26.57 -13.29 -6.16
C TYR A 393 25.67 -13.94 -5.10
N LEU A 394 24.56 -13.29 -4.74
CA LEU A 394 23.57 -13.84 -3.81
C LEU A 394 22.91 -15.11 -4.35
N GLN A 395 22.64 -15.18 -5.66
CA GLN A 395 22.16 -16.40 -6.30
C GLN A 395 23.19 -17.54 -6.22
N LYS A 396 24.48 -17.24 -6.37
CA LYS A 396 25.55 -18.24 -6.18
C LYS A 396 25.63 -18.73 -4.73
N LEU A 397 25.51 -17.83 -3.75
CA LEU A 397 25.48 -18.20 -2.33
C LEU A 397 24.27 -19.09 -1.99
N SER A 398 23.09 -18.73 -2.49
CA SER A 398 21.88 -19.54 -2.35
C SER A 398 22.04 -20.94 -2.97
N ASN A 399 22.57 -21.01 -4.20
CA ASN A 399 22.83 -22.28 -4.87
C ASN A 399 23.87 -23.14 -4.14
N ALA A 400 24.92 -22.53 -3.58
CA ALA A 400 25.93 -23.24 -2.80
C ALA A 400 25.36 -23.81 -1.50
N HIS A 401 24.47 -23.08 -0.82
CA HIS A 401 23.81 -23.51 0.41
C HIS A 401 22.81 -24.66 0.17
N ASN A 402 22.11 -24.62 -0.96
CA ASN A 402 21.20 -25.69 -1.38
C ASN A 402 21.94 -26.95 -1.86
N ALA A 403 23.14 -26.79 -2.45
CA ALA A 403 23.98 -27.93 -2.81
C ALA A 403 24.54 -28.68 -1.59
N THR A 404 24.71 -28.01 -0.44
CA THR A 404 25.20 -28.66 0.80
C THR A 404 24.12 -29.44 1.55
N THR A 405 22.84 -29.26 1.22
CA THR A 405 21.71 -29.93 1.90
C THR A 405 21.18 -31.14 1.15
N THR A 406 21.66 -31.41 -0.06
CA THR A 406 21.35 -32.62 -0.83
C THR A 406 22.62 -33.21 -1.43
N ALA A 407 23.01 -34.40 -0.93
CA ALA A 407 24.09 -35.30 -1.39
C ALA A 407 25.41 -35.25 -0.58
N GLU A 408 25.55 -36.23 0.32
CA GLU A 408 26.80 -36.99 0.42
C GLU A 408 27.10 -37.65 -0.94
N ASP A 409 28.37 -37.65 -1.32
CA ASP A 409 28.95 -38.17 -2.57
C ASP A 409 28.64 -37.40 -3.85
N SER A 410 29.48 -36.41 -4.19
CA SER A 410 30.65 -36.63 -5.06
C SER A 410 31.16 -35.33 -5.72
N VAL A 411 32.47 -35.35 -5.99
CA VAL A 411 33.19 -34.59 -7.03
C VAL A 411 34.02 -33.37 -6.59
N LYS A 412 35.34 -33.63 -6.64
CA LYS A 412 36.46 -32.71 -6.89
C LYS A 412 36.16 -31.59 -7.90
N ASN A 413 36.85 -30.47 -7.68
CA ASN A 413 37.11 -29.36 -8.60
C ASN A 413 35.96 -28.36 -8.80
N ALA A 414 35.75 -27.53 -7.79
CA ALA A 414 35.63 -26.08 -7.96
C ALA A 414 36.33 -25.43 -6.76
N SER A 415 37.16 -24.41 -7.00
CA SER A 415 37.85 -23.64 -5.96
C SER A 415 36.82 -22.85 -5.13
N GLU A 416 36.53 -23.35 -3.93
CA GLU A 416 35.55 -22.77 -3.01
C GLU A 416 36.16 -21.64 -2.15
N PRO A 417 35.40 -20.57 -1.86
CA PRO A 417 35.80 -19.61 -0.83
C PRO A 417 35.53 -20.18 0.58
N VAL A 418 36.55 -20.18 1.43
CA VAL A 418 36.56 -20.79 2.78
C VAL A 418 36.05 -19.84 3.85
N ARG A 419 36.22 -18.53 3.65
CA ARG A 419 35.85 -17.51 4.63
C ARG A 419 35.60 -16.18 3.92
N VAL A 420 34.57 -15.46 4.35
CA VAL A 420 34.26 -14.11 3.86
C VAL A 420 34.20 -13.19 5.07
N GLU A 421 34.94 -12.08 5.01
CA GLU A 421 34.91 -11.05 6.04
C GLU A 421 34.39 -9.73 5.47
N LEU A 422 33.46 -9.12 6.20
CA LEU A 422 32.88 -7.82 5.91
C LEU A 422 33.39 -6.82 6.93
N SER A 423 34.09 -5.79 6.46
CA SER A 423 34.43 -4.64 7.30
C SER A 423 34.39 -3.36 6.46
N SER A 424 33.74 -2.31 6.99
CA SER A 424 33.81 -0.95 6.46
C SER A 424 33.56 -0.83 4.93
N GLY A 425 32.52 -1.48 4.40
CA GLY A 425 32.17 -1.39 2.97
C GLY A 425 33.11 -2.16 2.03
N THR A 426 33.87 -3.11 2.57
CA THR A 426 34.80 -3.96 1.81
C THR A 426 34.50 -5.43 2.11
N ILE A 427 34.34 -6.23 1.05
CA ILE A 427 34.28 -7.70 1.14
C ILE A 427 35.67 -8.25 0.90
N THR A 428 36.15 -9.07 1.83
CA THR A 428 37.38 -9.84 1.64
C THR A 428 37.02 -11.32 1.54
N VAL A 429 37.25 -11.91 0.36
CA VAL A 429 36.99 -13.33 0.07
C VAL A 429 38.29 -14.10 0.22
N TYR A 430 38.36 -15.05 1.15
CA TYR A 430 39.51 -15.91 1.35
C TYR A 430 39.31 -17.26 0.65
N THR A 431 40.27 -17.64 -0.20
CA THR A 431 40.30 -18.94 -0.89
C THR A 431 41.11 -19.97 -0.09
N GLU A 432 40.91 -21.27 -0.36
CA GLU A 432 41.64 -22.39 0.30
C GLU A 432 43.17 -22.27 0.29
N GLY A 433 43.75 -21.44 -0.60
CA GLY A 433 45.19 -21.19 -0.68
C GLY A 433 45.70 -20.01 0.15
N GLY A 434 44.86 -19.35 0.95
CA GLY A 434 45.24 -18.15 1.72
C GLY A 434 45.31 -16.85 0.90
N ALA A 435 44.99 -16.92 -0.40
CA ALA A 435 44.81 -15.73 -1.23
C ALA A 435 43.45 -15.08 -0.90
N SER A 436 43.47 -13.75 -0.77
CA SER A 436 42.27 -12.94 -0.53
C SER A 436 42.01 -12.00 -1.70
N GLU A 437 40.75 -11.92 -2.11
CA GLU A 437 40.27 -10.90 -3.04
C GLU A 437 39.45 -9.87 -2.27
N THR A 438 39.83 -8.61 -2.40
CA THR A 438 39.23 -7.49 -1.67
C THR A 438 38.43 -6.63 -2.65
N HIS A 439 37.11 -6.63 -2.49
CA HIS A 439 36.20 -5.83 -3.30
C HIS A 439 35.68 -4.66 -2.47
N LYS A 440 36.04 -3.44 -2.89
CA LYS A 440 35.43 -2.22 -2.36
C LYS A 440 34.06 -2.08 -3.00
N LEU A 441 33.02 -2.11 -2.18
CA LEU A 441 31.66 -2.06 -2.67
C LEU A 441 31.35 -0.64 -3.13
N SER A 442 31.26 -0.45 -4.45
CA SER A 442 30.82 0.79 -5.08
C SER A 442 29.37 0.63 -5.53
N GLY A 443 28.45 1.44 -5.01
CA GLY A 443 27.12 1.52 -5.61
C GLY A 443 25.99 0.98 -4.75
N PHE A 444 24.82 1.57 -4.94
CA PHE A 444 23.55 1.02 -4.51
C PHE A 444 23.37 -0.32 -5.18
N VAL A 445 22.92 -1.32 -4.45
CA VAL A 445 22.19 -2.40 -5.06
C VAL A 445 20.81 -2.41 -4.48
N GLU A 446 19.81 -1.78 -5.09
CA GLU A 446 18.43 -2.00 -4.64
C GLU A 446 18.23 -3.52 -4.50
N PRO A 447 17.96 -4.04 -3.29
CA PRO A 447 17.92 -5.48 -3.10
C PRO A 447 16.80 -5.96 -4.01
N PRO A 448 17.02 -7.00 -4.85
CA PRO A 448 15.99 -7.48 -5.73
C PRO A 448 14.72 -7.70 -4.90
N ASP A 449 13.57 -7.44 -5.53
CA ASP A 449 12.26 -7.62 -4.91
C ASP A 449 12.02 -9.06 -4.39
N SER A 450 12.96 -10.00 -4.61
CA SER A 450 12.98 -11.37 -4.10
C SER A 450 13.56 -11.63 -2.73
N PHE A 451 14.27 -10.71 -2.07
CA PHE A 451 14.83 -11.06 -0.75
C PHE A 451 13.78 -10.92 0.34
N THR A 452 13.06 -12.01 0.56
CA THR A 452 12.10 -12.24 1.63
C THR A 452 12.77 -13.06 2.72
N HIS A 453 13.82 -12.55 3.33
CA HIS A 453 14.33 -13.12 4.58
C HIS A 453 14.69 -12.02 5.57
N ASN A 454 14.31 -12.23 6.83
CA ASN A 454 14.85 -11.58 8.03
C ASN A 454 16.34 -11.96 8.23
N LYS A 455 17.16 -11.92 7.18
CA LYS A 455 18.61 -12.05 7.27
C LYS A 455 19.20 -10.67 7.09
N LEU A 456 19.82 -10.17 8.15
CA LEU A 456 20.55 -8.93 8.16
C LEU A 456 21.80 -9.08 7.29
N GLU A 457 21.67 -8.70 6.03
CA GLU A 457 22.80 -8.58 5.14
C GLU A 457 23.33 -7.14 5.19
N THR A 458 24.65 -7.03 5.29
CA THR A 458 25.33 -5.74 5.28
C THR A 458 25.18 -5.15 3.89
N PHE A 459 24.43 -4.06 3.80
CA PHE A 459 24.00 -3.52 2.52
C PHE A 459 24.85 -2.32 2.11
N VAL A 460 25.20 -2.27 0.82
CA VAL A 460 26.06 -1.23 0.25
C VAL A 460 25.27 0.02 -0.04
N ILE A 461 25.69 1.13 0.57
CA ILE A 461 25.05 2.44 0.39
C ILE A 461 25.32 2.94 -1.03
N ASN A 462 24.27 3.46 -1.67
CA ASN A 462 24.43 4.20 -2.92
C ASN A 462 25.36 5.41 -2.73
N PRO A 463 26.52 5.46 -3.41
CA PRO A 463 27.39 6.63 -3.37
C PRO A 463 26.72 7.85 -4.02
N TYR A 464 25.63 7.66 -4.76
CA TYR A 464 24.85 8.72 -5.37
C TYR A 464 23.54 9.06 -4.64
N ASP A 465 23.18 8.36 -3.56
CA ASP A 465 22.03 8.74 -2.73
C ASP A 465 22.46 9.77 -1.69
N THR A 466 22.56 11.01 -2.13
CA THR A 466 22.93 12.16 -1.30
C THR A 466 21.97 12.37 -0.12
N GLN A 467 20.70 11.97 -0.25
CA GLN A 467 19.71 12.10 0.82
C GLN A 467 19.98 11.10 1.95
N LEU A 468 20.20 9.83 1.60
CA LEU A 468 20.57 8.79 2.56
C LEU A 468 21.92 9.07 3.22
N GLN A 469 22.93 9.47 2.43
CA GLN A 469 24.23 9.87 2.98
C GLN A 469 24.09 11.00 3.97
N ARG A 470 23.32 12.04 3.62
CA ARG A 470 23.09 13.16 4.53
C ARG A 470 22.43 12.72 5.82
N ALA A 471 21.45 11.80 5.76
CA ALA A 471 20.84 11.23 6.95
C ALA A 471 21.85 10.47 7.83
N ILE A 472 22.71 9.65 7.21
CA ILE A 472 23.78 8.92 7.92
C ILE A 472 24.74 9.91 8.59
N ASP A 473 25.19 10.94 7.89
CA ASP A 473 26.10 11.97 8.43
C ASP A 473 25.49 12.67 9.65
N ILE A 474 24.21 13.02 9.57
CA ILE A 474 23.48 13.64 10.68
C ILE A 474 23.48 12.71 11.89
N LEU A 475 23.11 11.43 11.71
CA LEU A 475 23.08 10.46 12.81
C LEU A 475 24.47 10.27 13.44
N LYS A 476 25.51 10.09 12.63
CA LYS A 476 26.91 9.97 13.09
C LYS A 476 27.41 11.22 13.84
N SER A 477 26.88 12.40 13.52
CA SER A 477 27.22 13.65 14.19
C SER A 477 26.44 13.91 15.49
N THR A 478 25.46 13.08 15.85
CA THR A 478 24.68 13.28 17.08
C THR A 478 25.48 12.92 18.32
N GLU A 479 25.22 13.62 19.43
CA GLU A 479 25.82 13.36 20.75
C GLU A 479 25.56 11.93 21.26
N VAL A 480 24.58 11.22 20.71
CA VAL A 480 24.28 9.82 21.00
C VAL A 480 25.28 8.86 20.32
N PHE A 481 25.83 9.24 19.17
CA PHE A 481 26.80 8.43 18.42
C PHE A 481 28.26 8.68 18.81
N LEU A 482 28.58 9.89 19.27
CA LEU A 482 29.95 10.26 19.63
C LEU A 482 30.59 9.30 20.66
N PRO A 483 29.92 8.87 21.75
CA PRO A 483 30.47 7.91 22.70
C PRO A 483 30.59 6.48 22.15
N LEU A 484 29.72 6.09 21.21
CA LEU A 484 29.74 4.76 20.59
C LEU A 484 30.86 4.60 19.55
N MET A 485 31.41 5.71 19.07
CA MET A 485 32.57 5.71 18.17
C MET A 485 33.92 5.66 18.89
N GLU A 486 33.93 5.90 20.20
CA GLU A 486 35.13 5.87 21.05
C GLU A 486 35.42 4.49 21.66
N GLU A 487 34.45 3.57 21.64
CA GLU A 487 34.68 2.14 21.93
C GLU A 487 35.38 1.47 20.73
N LYS A 488 36.69 1.68 20.61
CA LYS A 488 37.57 0.97 19.68
C LYS A 488 38.49 0.00 20.40
#